data_AF-A0A1Y2K643-F1
#
_entry.id   AF-A0A1Y2K643-F1
#
_cell.length_a   1.000
_cell.length_b   1.000
_cell.length_c   1.000
_cell.angle_alpha   90.00
_cell.angle_beta   90.00
_cell.angle_gamma   90.00
#
_symmetry.space_group_name_H-M   'P 1'
#
loop_
_entity.id
_entity.type
_entity.pdbx_description
1 polymer ?
#
loop_
_entity_poly.entity_id
_entity_poly.type
_entity_poly.pdbx_seq_one_letter_code
_entity_poly.pdbx_strand_id
1 'polypeptide(L)'
;MRNNVEFVTDKEANVEPMIKELEAAGHPVGGTGNSVSSLAHTQGWLHCDIPATDASGVVKSLMDELFHDFTHEEMPNRVRMSTSCCEINCGGQADIAIVVQHTRPPRINHEILKNICEMPSTVARCPVAAIRPTTVNGQPSLMVVEEKCIVCGACFGACPAMEINHPDYSKLAIWVGGKNANARTKPSNMKLVAHGLPNNPPRWPEVAEVVKKILAAYKEGGRDWERVGEWIDRIGWKAFFEQTGLPFDKFMIDNYRHARSSFNQSTHIRF
;
A
#
# COMPACT_ATOMS: atom_id res chain seq x y z
N MET A 1 11.39 3.53 -11.53
CA MET A 1 12.13 2.28 -11.84
C MET A 1 11.52 1.15 -11.01
N ARG A 2 11.45 -0.10 -11.50
CA ARG A 2 10.75 -1.22 -10.81
C ARG A 2 11.59 -2.50 -10.66
N ASN A 3 12.91 -2.37 -10.63
CA ASN A 3 13.84 -3.47 -10.35
C ASN A 3 13.74 -4.68 -11.31
N ASN A 4 13.17 -4.51 -12.51
CA ASN A 4 13.32 -5.48 -13.58
C ASN A 4 14.75 -5.40 -14.14
N VAL A 5 15.22 -6.53 -14.69
CA VAL A 5 16.47 -6.60 -15.43
C VAL A 5 16.17 -6.49 -16.91
N GLU A 6 16.98 -5.72 -17.64
CA GLU A 6 16.87 -5.54 -19.08
C GLU A 6 18.14 -6.09 -19.74
N PHE A 7 17.96 -7.02 -20.68
CA PHE A 7 19.04 -7.50 -21.55
C PHE A 7 18.86 -6.87 -22.92
N VAL A 8 19.96 -6.40 -23.51
CA VAL A 8 19.93 -5.65 -24.78
C VAL A 8 20.84 -6.34 -25.79
N THR A 9 20.36 -6.44 -27.03
CA THR A 9 21.12 -6.96 -28.17
C THR A 9 20.88 -6.08 -29.39
N ASP A 10 21.90 -5.94 -30.22
CA ASP A 10 21.88 -5.19 -31.48
C ASP A 10 21.34 -6.03 -32.67
N LYS A 11 21.09 -7.32 -32.46
CA LYS A 11 20.63 -8.27 -33.49
C LYS A 11 19.28 -8.86 -33.11
N GLU A 12 18.27 -8.64 -33.95
CA GLU A 12 16.92 -9.18 -33.76
C GLU A 12 16.91 -10.71 -33.60
N ALA A 13 17.77 -11.42 -34.34
CA ALA A 13 17.88 -12.88 -34.30
C ALA A 13 18.28 -13.45 -32.91
N ASN A 14 18.83 -12.61 -32.02
CA ASN A 14 19.19 -13.03 -30.66
C ASN A 14 18.02 -12.95 -29.68
N VAL A 15 16.96 -12.19 -29.98
CA VAL A 15 15.88 -11.89 -29.03
C VAL A 15 15.15 -13.17 -28.60
N GLU A 16 14.66 -13.94 -29.55
CA GLU A 16 13.89 -15.16 -29.27
C GLU A 16 14.71 -16.25 -28.54
N PRO A 17 15.97 -16.54 -28.93
CA PRO A 17 16.85 -17.41 -28.14
C PRO A 17 17.06 -16.93 -26.70
N MET A 18 17.28 -15.62 -26.49
CA MET A 18 17.47 -15.05 -25.15
C MET A 18 16.22 -15.20 -24.29
N ILE A 19 15.02 -14.97 -24.85
CA ILE A 19 13.76 -15.18 -24.15
C ILE A 19 13.64 -16.63 -23.68
N LYS A 20 13.86 -17.59 -24.58
CA LYS A 20 13.80 -19.03 -24.26
C LYS A 20 14.78 -19.44 -23.17
N GLU A 21 16.00 -18.93 -23.21
CA GLU A 21 17.03 -19.23 -22.19
C GLU A 21 16.63 -18.68 -20.81
N LEU A 22 16.13 -17.44 -20.75
CA LEU A 22 15.65 -16.83 -19.51
C LEU A 22 14.46 -17.59 -18.92
N GLU A 23 13.48 -17.93 -19.75
CA GLU A 23 12.30 -18.68 -19.32
C GLU A 23 12.66 -20.10 -18.86
N ALA A 24 13.57 -20.78 -19.56
CA ALA A 24 14.10 -22.09 -19.14
C ALA A 24 14.86 -22.02 -17.80
N ALA A 25 15.49 -20.89 -17.49
CA ALA A 25 16.11 -20.61 -16.19
C ALA A 25 15.10 -20.19 -15.10
N GLY A 26 13.81 -20.07 -15.43
CA GLY A 26 12.76 -19.66 -14.50
C GLY A 26 12.61 -18.15 -14.33
N HIS A 27 13.15 -17.35 -15.26
CA HIS A 27 12.99 -15.89 -15.29
C HIS A 27 11.94 -15.50 -16.33
N PRO A 28 10.73 -15.09 -15.92
CA PRO A 28 9.69 -14.71 -16.86
C PRO A 28 10.07 -13.42 -17.61
N VAL A 29 9.88 -13.43 -18.92
CA VAL A 29 10.03 -12.24 -19.75
C VAL A 29 8.67 -11.54 -19.86
N GLY A 30 8.63 -10.25 -19.53
CA GLY A 30 7.40 -9.48 -19.57
C GLY A 30 7.48 -8.17 -18.81
N GLY A 31 6.32 -7.71 -18.35
CA GLY A 31 6.16 -6.46 -17.64
C GLY A 31 6.24 -5.25 -18.56
N THR A 32 6.22 -5.40 -19.89
CA THR A 32 6.20 -4.33 -20.90
C THR A 32 4.79 -3.85 -21.21
N GLY A 33 4.67 -2.75 -21.98
CA GLY A 33 3.39 -2.22 -22.45
C GLY A 33 2.26 -2.21 -21.43
N ASN A 34 1.08 -2.69 -21.83
CA ASN A 34 -0.13 -2.68 -21.03
C ASN A 34 -0.27 -3.90 -20.11
N SER A 35 0.75 -4.15 -19.28
CA SER A 35 0.78 -5.26 -18.31
C SER A 35 0.67 -4.78 -16.87
N VAL A 36 0.58 -5.74 -15.95
CA VAL A 36 0.94 -5.56 -14.54
C VAL A 36 2.46 -5.70 -14.43
N SER A 37 3.15 -4.59 -14.24
CA SER A 37 4.61 -4.61 -14.03
C SER A 37 4.95 -5.10 -12.63
N SER A 38 6.21 -5.53 -12.44
CA SER A 38 6.79 -5.86 -11.15
C SER A 38 6.41 -4.91 -10.01
N LEU A 39 6.18 -5.50 -8.84
CA LEU A 39 5.69 -4.82 -7.65
C LEU A 39 6.86 -4.16 -6.90
N ALA A 40 6.79 -2.83 -6.70
CA ALA A 40 7.80 -2.14 -5.90
C ALA A 40 7.53 -2.42 -4.42
N HIS A 41 8.55 -2.80 -3.66
CA HIS A 41 8.34 -3.22 -2.27
C HIS A 41 9.44 -2.76 -1.33
N THR A 42 9.15 -2.88 -0.04
CA THR A 42 10.03 -2.48 1.06
C THR A 42 10.82 -3.66 1.62
N GLN A 43 11.43 -3.47 2.79
CA GLN A 43 12.24 -4.47 3.47
C GLN A 43 11.42 -5.60 4.12
N GLY A 44 10.27 -5.30 4.71
CA GLY A 44 9.47 -6.32 5.40
C GLY A 44 10.16 -6.87 6.65
N TRP A 45 9.83 -8.11 7.01
CA TRP A 45 10.43 -8.82 8.14
C TRP A 45 11.89 -9.20 7.92
N LEU A 46 12.40 -9.04 6.70
CA LEU A 46 13.77 -9.37 6.36
C LEU A 46 14.79 -8.43 7.03
N HIS A 47 14.47 -7.13 7.16
CA HIS A 47 15.47 -6.16 7.56
C HIS A 47 14.94 -4.93 8.30
N CYS A 48 13.66 -4.55 8.13
CA CYS A 48 13.15 -3.39 8.84
C CYS A 48 13.08 -3.70 10.35
N ASP A 49 13.29 -2.69 11.18
CA ASP A 49 13.12 -2.70 12.63
C ASP A 49 11.66 -2.49 13.08
N ILE A 50 10.85 -1.80 12.26
CA ILE A 50 9.43 -1.52 12.52
C ILE A 50 8.42 -2.17 11.53
N PRO A 51 8.64 -3.38 10.99
CA PRO A 51 7.72 -4.00 10.06
C PRO A 51 6.50 -4.55 10.79
N ALA A 52 5.39 -4.55 10.06
CA ALA A 52 4.10 -5.03 10.51
C ALA A 52 3.47 -6.04 9.53
N THR A 53 4.13 -6.28 8.41
CA THR A 53 3.94 -7.39 7.46
C THR A 53 5.28 -7.67 6.78
N ASP A 54 5.42 -8.84 6.18
CA ASP A 54 6.49 -9.05 5.22
C ASP A 54 6.26 -8.27 3.92
N ALA A 55 7.33 -7.98 3.20
CA ALA A 55 7.28 -7.37 1.88
C ALA A 55 7.51 -8.42 0.78
N SER A 56 8.59 -9.19 0.89
CA SER A 56 8.99 -10.19 -0.12
C SER A 56 7.94 -11.29 -0.28
N GLY A 57 7.40 -11.82 0.81
CA GLY A 57 6.34 -12.83 0.82
C GLY A 57 5.03 -12.32 0.21
N VAL A 58 4.64 -11.08 0.55
CA VAL A 58 3.45 -10.43 -0.06
C VAL A 58 3.65 -10.27 -1.57
N VAL A 59 4.82 -9.80 -2.01
CA VAL A 59 5.14 -9.65 -3.44
C VAL A 59 5.10 -11.00 -4.15
N LYS A 60 5.78 -12.01 -3.61
CA LYS A 60 5.85 -13.34 -4.22
C LYS A 60 4.47 -13.96 -4.33
N SER A 61 3.67 -13.89 -3.27
CA SER A 61 2.31 -14.43 -3.28
C SER A 61 1.41 -13.76 -4.33
N LEU A 62 1.44 -12.43 -4.43
CA LEU A 62 0.68 -11.69 -5.42
C LEU A 62 1.17 -11.93 -6.85
N MET A 63 2.48 -11.86 -7.10
CA MET A 63 3.03 -12.01 -8.45
C MET A 63 2.87 -13.43 -9.00
N ASP A 64 2.78 -14.45 -8.15
CA ASP A 64 2.43 -15.81 -8.58
C ASP A 64 1.01 -15.87 -9.14
N GLU A 65 0.06 -15.15 -8.53
CA GLU A 65 -1.33 -15.09 -9.00
C GLU A 65 -1.53 -14.15 -10.19
N LEU A 66 -0.64 -13.17 -10.36
CA LEU A 66 -0.68 -12.16 -11.43
C LEU A 66 0.35 -12.42 -12.53
N PHE A 67 0.88 -13.64 -12.60
CA PHE A 67 1.93 -14.02 -13.55
C PHE A 67 1.48 -13.80 -15.00
N HIS A 68 0.24 -14.18 -15.31
CA HIS A 68 -0.36 -13.97 -16.64
C HIS A 68 -0.40 -12.49 -17.01
N ASP A 69 -0.84 -11.63 -16.09
CA ASP A 69 -0.92 -10.18 -16.31
C ASP A 69 0.45 -9.51 -16.41
N PHE A 70 1.51 -10.17 -15.92
CA PHE A 70 2.89 -9.72 -16.12
C PHE A 70 3.40 -10.06 -17.52
N THR A 71 3.12 -11.27 -18.03
CA THR A 71 3.63 -11.73 -19.33
C THR A 71 2.79 -11.29 -20.53
N HIS A 72 1.58 -10.75 -20.30
CA HIS A 72 0.66 -10.32 -21.35
C HIS A 72 0.28 -8.85 -21.24
N GLU A 73 0.13 -8.18 -22.38
CA GLU A 73 -0.19 -6.74 -22.47
C GLU A 73 -1.69 -6.48 -22.67
N GLU A 74 -2.52 -7.02 -21.78
CA GLU A 74 -3.99 -7.03 -21.92
C GLU A 74 -4.74 -6.05 -21.00
N MET A 75 -4.04 -5.22 -20.24
CA MET A 75 -4.68 -4.19 -19.40
C MET A 75 -5.10 -2.98 -20.26
N PRO A 76 -6.06 -2.16 -19.81
CA PRO A 76 -6.36 -0.88 -20.49
C PRO A 76 -5.15 0.07 -20.56
N ASN A 77 -4.30 0.02 -19.53
CA ASN A 77 -2.97 0.63 -19.48
C ASN A 77 -2.13 -0.09 -18.42
N ARG A 78 -0.82 0.08 -18.48
CA ARG A 78 0.17 -0.46 -17.53
C ARG A 78 -0.20 -0.15 -16.09
N VAL A 79 -0.39 -1.20 -15.30
CA VAL A 79 -0.69 -1.11 -13.87
C VAL A 79 0.59 -1.13 -13.07
N ARG A 80 0.74 -0.16 -12.17
CA ARG A 80 1.86 -0.09 -11.21
C ARG A 80 1.35 -0.47 -9.85
N MET A 81 2.01 -1.43 -9.19
CA MET A 81 1.66 -1.84 -7.83
C MET A 81 2.80 -1.67 -6.85
N SER A 82 2.51 -1.30 -5.61
CA SER A 82 3.50 -1.24 -4.53
C SER A 82 3.03 -1.95 -3.27
N THR A 83 3.96 -2.40 -2.43
CA THR A 83 3.66 -2.84 -1.06
C THR A 83 4.60 -2.22 -0.05
N SER A 84 4.07 -1.92 1.13
CA SER A 84 4.79 -1.25 2.22
C SER A 84 4.56 -1.98 3.55
N CYS A 85 5.65 -2.33 4.22
CA CYS A 85 5.62 -3.11 5.46
C CYS A 85 5.15 -2.34 6.71
N CYS A 86 4.91 -1.04 6.59
CA CYS A 86 4.34 -0.17 7.63
C CYS A 86 3.67 1.07 6.97
N GLU A 87 2.97 1.87 7.76
CA GLU A 87 2.26 3.08 7.29
C GLU A 87 3.16 4.23 6.82
N ILE A 88 4.46 4.19 7.10
CA ILE A 88 5.43 5.17 6.55
C ILE A 88 5.45 5.13 5.02
N ASN A 89 5.06 3.99 4.43
CA ASN A 89 4.86 3.82 3.01
C ASN A 89 6.10 4.13 2.14
N CYS A 90 7.24 3.49 2.45
CA CYS A 90 8.44 3.60 1.63
C CYS A 90 8.28 3.04 0.20
N GLY A 91 7.19 2.30 -0.09
CA GLY A 91 6.86 1.80 -1.44
C GLY A 91 6.30 2.87 -2.39
N GLY A 92 5.87 4.02 -1.86
CA GLY A 92 5.41 5.16 -2.66
C GLY A 92 4.04 4.98 -3.32
N GLN A 93 3.69 5.92 -4.21
CA GLN A 93 2.40 5.96 -4.91
C GLN A 93 2.36 4.94 -6.06
N ALA A 94 1.20 4.31 -6.24
CA ALA A 94 0.96 3.29 -7.25
C ALA A 94 -0.53 3.28 -7.67
N ASP A 95 -0.86 2.61 -8.78
CA ASP A 95 -2.26 2.39 -9.17
C ASP A 95 -3.00 1.56 -8.13
N ILE A 96 -2.31 0.58 -7.55
CA ILE A 96 -2.75 -0.25 -6.44
C ILE A 96 -1.59 -0.34 -5.44
N ALA A 97 -1.80 0.07 -4.19
CA ALA A 97 -0.81 -0.04 -3.13
C ALA A 97 -1.35 -0.88 -1.98
N ILE A 98 -0.56 -1.84 -1.52
CA ILE A 98 -0.82 -2.66 -0.35
C ILE A 98 -0.01 -2.08 0.81
N VAL A 99 -0.66 -1.45 1.77
CA VAL A 99 0.01 -0.76 2.88
C VAL A 99 -0.54 -1.32 4.17
N VAL A 100 0.33 -1.55 5.15
CA VAL A 100 -0.14 -1.90 6.51
C VAL A 100 -1.07 -0.80 7.02
N GLN A 101 -2.07 -1.21 7.79
CA GLN A 101 -2.83 -0.36 8.68
C GLN A 101 -2.88 -1.01 10.06
N HIS A 102 -2.44 -0.29 11.09
CA HIS A 102 -2.60 -0.77 12.46
C HIS A 102 -4.03 -0.54 12.95
N THR A 103 -4.48 -1.31 13.94
CA THR A 103 -5.84 -1.20 14.50
C THR A 103 -5.84 -1.07 16.02
N ARG A 104 -4.68 -0.82 16.64
CA ARG A 104 -4.56 -0.50 18.06
C ARG A 104 -3.50 0.57 18.31
N PRO A 105 -3.64 1.37 19.39
CA PRO A 105 -2.56 2.24 19.87
C PRO A 105 -1.28 1.47 20.24
N PRO A 106 -0.12 2.13 20.21
CA PRO A 106 1.16 1.51 20.59
C PRO A 106 1.16 1.10 22.07
N ARG A 107 1.82 -0.03 22.35
CA ARG A 107 2.11 -0.47 23.71
C ARG A 107 3.37 0.22 24.19
N ILE A 108 3.32 0.79 25.38
CA ILE A 108 4.47 1.50 25.96
C ILE A 108 5.21 0.59 26.94
N ASN A 109 6.51 0.39 26.71
CA ASN A 109 7.40 -0.19 27.72
C ASN A 109 7.94 0.92 28.63
N HIS A 110 7.22 1.18 29.72
CA HIS A 110 7.54 2.24 30.68
C HIS A 110 8.88 2.03 31.41
N GLU A 111 9.39 0.81 31.49
CA GLU A 111 10.64 0.48 32.22
C GLU A 111 11.88 1.01 31.50
N ILE A 112 11.89 0.92 30.17
CA ILE A 112 13.05 1.29 29.34
C ILE A 112 12.91 2.68 28.71
N LEU A 113 11.68 3.19 28.53
CA LEU A 113 11.40 4.39 27.73
C LEU A 113 12.28 5.59 28.10
N LYS A 114 12.43 5.88 29.40
CA LYS A 114 13.22 7.03 29.86
C LYS A 114 14.71 6.95 29.48
N ASN A 115 15.23 5.74 29.28
CA ASN A 115 16.64 5.48 29.03
C ASN A 115 16.98 5.46 27.54
N ILE A 116 16.01 5.14 26.68
CA ILE A 116 16.25 4.89 25.25
C ILE A 116 15.53 5.86 24.31
N CYS A 117 14.53 6.60 24.80
CA CYS A 117 13.73 7.51 23.99
C CYS A 117 13.96 8.96 24.39
N GLU A 118 14.13 9.82 23.40
CA GLU A 118 14.04 11.26 23.57
C GLU A 118 12.53 11.63 23.55
N MET A 119 11.97 11.88 24.73
CA MET A 119 10.52 12.02 24.91
C MET A 119 9.92 13.23 24.16
N PRO A 120 10.52 14.44 24.19
CA PRO A 120 10.03 15.59 23.42
C PRO A 120 9.83 15.33 21.92
N SER A 121 10.80 14.70 21.25
CA SER A 121 10.73 14.35 19.83
C SER A 121 9.67 13.27 19.57
N THR A 122 9.53 12.31 20.48
CA THR A 122 8.47 11.29 20.41
C THR A 122 7.08 11.94 20.47
N VAL A 123 6.89 12.90 21.38
CA VAL A 123 5.65 13.70 21.48
C VAL A 123 5.41 14.49 20.19
N ALA A 124 6.43 15.19 19.69
CA ALA A 124 6.34 16.04 18.50
C ALA A 124 6.06 15.25 17.21
N ARG A 125 6.38 13.95 17.17
CA ARG A 125 6.15 13.07 16.03
C ARG A 125 4.66 12.75 15.81
N CYS A 126 3.82 12.91 16.83
CA CYS A 126 2.41 12.53 16.73
C CYS A 126 1.60 13.57 15.91
N PRO A 127 1.07 13.20 14.74
CA PRO A 127 0.37 14.15 13.85
C PRO A 127 -0.92 14.71 14.44
N VAL A 128 -1.49 14.01 15.42
CA VAL A 128 -2.79 14.30 16.05
C VAL A 128 -2.67 14.66 17.53
N ALA A 129 -1.44 14.88 18.01
CA ALA A 129 -1.14 15.25 19.41
C ALA A 129 -1.80 14.32 20.45
N ALA A 130 -1.77 13.01 20.19
CA ALA A 130 -2.28 11.96 21.08
C ALA A 130 -1.27 11.57 22.18
N ILE A 131 0.02 11.87 22.01
CA ILE A 131 1.07 11.49 22.96
C ILE A 131 1.31 12.64 23.94
N ARG A 132 1.36 12.34 25.25
CA ARG A 132 1.58 13.32 26.31
C ARG A 132 2.64 12.84 27.31
N PRO A 133 3.47 13.74 27.88
CA PRO A 133 4.27 13.44 29.05
C PRO A 133 3.39 13.00 30.22
N THR A 134 3.87 12.02 30.98
CA THR A 134 3.25 11.55 32.22
C THR A 134 4.31 11.02 33.18
N THR A 135 3.88 10.56 34.35
CA THR A 135 4.73 9.86 35.32
C THR A 135 4.13 8.49 35.60
N VAL A 136 4.93 7.44 35.44
CA VAL A 136 4.54 6.06 35.77
C VAL A 136 5.56 5.52 36.76
N ASN A 137 5.10 4.98 37.90
CA ASN A 137 5.94 4.44 38.96
C ASN A 137 7.03 5.43 39.44
N GLY A 138 6.69 6.73 39.51
CA GLY A 138 7.62 7.79 39.92
C GLY A 138 8.71 8.15 38.90
N GLN A 139 8.64 7.60 37.68
CA GLN A 139 9.59 7.89 36.60
C GLN A 139 8.91 8.65 35.45
N PRO A 140 9.62 9.60 34.80
CA PRO A 140 9.13 10.25 33.59
C PRO A 140 8.78 9.23 32.51
N SER A 141 7.62 9.38 31.89
CA SER A 141 7.14 8.50 30.83
C SER A 141 6.21 9.21 29.85
N LEU A 142 5.60 8.46 28.95
CA LEU A 142 4.59 8.93 28.00
C LEU A 142 3.28 8.17 28.19
N MET A 143 2.17 8.80 27.82
CA MET A 143 0.85 8.17 27.67
C MET A 143 0.31 8.46 26.27
N VAL A 144 -0.56 7.57 25.78
CA VAL A 144 -1.34 7.78 24.55
C VAL A 144 -2.80 8.00 24.91
N VAL A 145 -3.38 9.10 24.44
CA VAL A 145 -4.83 9.34 24.48
C VAL A 145 -5.44 8.53 23.33
N GLU A 146 -6.00 7.36 23.64
CA GLU A 146 -6.45 6.39 22.64
C GLU A 146 -7.51 6.97 21.69
N GLU A 147 -8.41 7.80 22.21
CA GLU A 147 -9.49 8.43 21.42
C GLU A 147 -8.97 9.38 20.35
N LYS A 148 -7.72 9.87 20.49
CA LYS A 148 -7.05 10.70 19.50
C LYS A 148 -6.12 9.92 18.59
N CYS A 149 -5.66 8.74 19.00
CA CYS A 149 -4.64 8.01 18.28
C CYS A 149 -5.19 7.49 16.95
N ILE A 150 -4.55 7.87 15.85
CA ILE A 150 -4.85 7.34 14.51
C ILE A 150 -3.97 6.14 14.13
N VAL A 151 -3.28 5.55 15.11
CA VAL A 151 -2.52 4.30 14.99
C VAL A 151 -1.47 4.26 13.87
N CYS A 152 -0.94 5.42 13.44
CA CYS A 152 -0.01 5.49 12.30
C CYS A 152 1.40 4.93 12.53
N GLY A 153 1.76 4.64 13.78
CA GLY A 153 3.05 4.06 14.13
C GLY A 153 4.27 4.97 14.02
N ALA A 154 4.10 6.24 13.62
CA ALA A 154 5.21 7.18 13.45
C ALA A 154 6.06 7.39 14.72
N CYS A 155 5.46 7.19 15.90
CA CYS A 155 6.16 7.26 17.19
C CYS A 155 7.12 6.09 17.42
N PHE A 156 6.85 4.91 16.84
CA PHE A 156 7.64 3.71 17.12
C PHE A 156 9.07 3.83 16.58
N GLY A 157 9.24 4.35 15.35
CA GLY A 157 10.57 4.62 14.79
C GLY A 157 11.35 5.71 15.53
N ALA A 158 10.67 6.59 16.29
CA ALA A 158 11.32 7.59 17.13
C ALA A 158 11.63 7.05 18.54
N CYS A 159 10.81 6.13 19.03
CA CYS A 159 10.92 5.53 20.34
C CYS A 159 10.58 4.03 20.27
N PRO A 160 11.59 3.15 20.26
CA PRO A 160 11.38 1.69 20.23
C PRO A 160 10.57 1.16 21.43
N ALA A 161 10.44 1.94 22.51
CA ALA A 161 9.58 1.59 23.63
C ALA A 161 8.08 1.79 23.34
N MET A 162 7.68 2.33 22.19
CA MET A 162 6.28 2.53 21.78
C MET A 162 5.88 1.59 20.64
N GLU A 163 5.90 0.30 20.92
CA GLU A 163 5.68 -0.80 19.97
C GLU A 163 4.23 -0.83 19.45
N ILE A 164 4.06 -0.66 18.13
CA ILE A 164 2.74 -0.66 17.49
C ILE A 164 2.45 -1.90 16.64
N ASN A 165 3.50 -2.51 16.09
CA ASN A 165 3.36 -3.73 15.32
C ASN A 165 2.80 -4.86 16.22
N HIS A 166 1.88 -5.64 15.66
CA HIS A 166 1.27 -6.76 16.39
C HIS A 166 0.69 -7.77 15.39
N PRO A 167 0.83 -9.09 15.61
CA PRO A 167 0.27 -10.11 14.72
C PRO A 167 -1.22 -9.92 14.44
N ASP A 168 -2.02 -9.68 15.48
CA ASP A 168 -3.48 -9.56 15.36
C ASP A 168 -4.00 -8.17 14.99
N TYR A 169 -3.21 -7.11 15.21
CA TYR A 169 -3.68 -5.72 15.05
C TYR A 169 -2.90 -4.94 13.97
N SER A 170 -1.91 -5.57 13.33
CA SER A 170 -1.35 -5.09 12.08
C SER A 170 -2.07 -5.78 10.93
N LYS A 171 -2.86 -5.03 10.19
CA LYS A 171 -3.62 -5.50 9.03
C LYS A 171 -3.04 -4.91 7.75
N LEU A 172 -3.44 -5.42 6.60
CA LEU A 172 -3.16 -4.79 5.31
C LEU A 172 -4.39 -4.04 4.83
N ALA A 173 -4.13 -2.94 4.13
CA ALA A 173 -5.09 -2.08 3.49
C ALA A 173 -4.69 -1.89 2.03
N ILE A 174 -5.69 -1.75 1.17
CA ILE A 174 -5.50 -1.57 -0.27
C ILE A 174 -5.95 -0.18 -0.64
N TRP A 175 -5.07 0.52 -1.34
CA TRP A 175 -5.23 1.87 -1.83
C TRP A 175 -5.16 1.88 -3.34
N VAL A 176 -5.96 2.71 -4.01
CA VAL A 176 -5.96 2.78 -5.48
C VAL A 176 -5.93 4.20 -6.03
N GLY A 177 -5.55 4.33 -7.31
CA GLY A 177 -5.68 5.56 -8.08
C GLY A 177 -4.48 6.52 -7.95
N GLY A 178 -3.37 6.07 -7.39
CA GLY A 178 -2.13 6.84 -7.35
C GLY A 178 -1.42 6.89 -8.72
N LYS A 179 -0.81 8.04 -9.04
CA LYS A 179 -0.10 8.25 -10.30
C LYS A 179 0.94 9.36 -10.15
N ASN A 180 2.16 9.12 -10.65
CA ASN A 180 3.24 10.10 -10.67
C ASN A 180 3.45 10.76 -12.05
N ALA A 181 2.99 10.13 -13.13
CA ALA A 181 3.17 10.63 -14.49
C ALA A 181 2.20 11.80 -14.79
N ASN A 182 2.54 12.63 -15.78
CA ASN A 182 1.69 13.74 -16.26
C ASN A 182 0.88 13.42 -17.52
N ALA A 183 1.01 12.21 -18.09
CA ALA A 183 0.34 11.85 -19.33
C ALA A 183 -1.20 11.86 -19.13
N ARG A 184 -1.94 12.63 -19.94
CA ARG A 184 -3.41 12.87 -19.89
C ARG A 184 -3.93 13.62 -18.67
N THR A 185 -3.58 13.19 -17.47
CA THR A 185 -4.03 13.80 -16.21
C THR A 185 -2.85 14.07 -15.29
N LYS A 186 -3.02 15.04 -14.38
CA LYS A 186 -2.04 15.38 -13.35
C LYS A 186 -1.74 14.19 -12.41
N PRO A 187 -0.59 14.20 -11.71
CA PRO A 187 -0.32 13.26 -10.63
C PRO A 187 -1.45 13.26 -9.59
N SER A 188 -1.72 12.09 -9.03
CA SER A 188 -2.80 11.84 -8.08
C SER A 188 -2.31 10.99 -6.92
N ASN A 189 -2.89 11.23 -5.75
CA ASN A 189 -2.68 10.41 -4.56
C ASN A 189 -3.68 9.26 -4.53
N MET A 190 -3.22 8.10 -4.07
CA MET A 190 -4.06 6.93 -3.83
C MET A 190 -5.16 7.19 -2.76
N LYS A 191 -6.20 6.35 -2.76
CA LYS A 191 -7.36 6.39 -1.84
C LYS A 191 -7.66 4.99 -1.31
N LEU A 192 -8.02 4.90 -0.03
CA LEU A 192 -8.32 3.64 0.65
C LEU A 192 -9.60 3.02 0.08
N VAL A 193 -9.56 1.74 -0.29
CA VAL A 193 -10.72 1.01 -0.83
C VAL A 193 -10.97 -0.34 -0.19
N ALA A 194 -10.02 -0.87 0.58
CA ALA A 194 -10.22 -2.03 1.44
C ALA A 194 -9.26 -1.96 2.62
N HIS A 195 -9.66 -2.50 3.76
CA HIS A 195 -8.83 -2.55 4.97
C HIS A 195 -9.18 -3.77 5.83
N GLY A 196 -8.44 -3.95 6.93
CA GLY A 196 -8.69 -5.05 7.87
C GLY A 196 -8.21 -6.42 7.38
N LEU A 197 -7.46 -6.49 6.29
CA LEU A 197 -6.98 -7.75 5.73
C LEU A 197 -5.92 -8.37 6.65
N PRO A 198 -6.03 -9.66 7.01
CA PRO A 198 -5.11 -10.28 7.94
C PRO A 198 -3.71 -10.47 7.33
N ASN A 199 -2.71 -10.50 8.20
CA ASN A 199 -1.42 -11.09 7.86
C ASN A 199 -1.57 -12.61 7.83
N ASN A 200 -1.57 -13.22 6.64
CA ASN A 200 -1.65 -14.67 6.46
C ASN A 200 -0.44 -15.23 5.70
N PRO A 201 0.76 -15.24 6.31
CA PRO A 201 1.92 -15.88 5.72
C PRO A 201 1.68 -17.38 5.47
N PRO A 202 2.26 -17.96 4.39
CA PRO A 202 3.17 -17.32 3.46
C PRO A 202 2.49 -16.71 2.21
N ARG A 203 1.15 -16.61 2.15
CA ARG A 203 0.44 -16.35 0.88
C ARG A 203 -0.59 -15.22 0.83
N TRP A 204 -1.04 -14.64 1.95
CA TRP A 204 -1.98 -13.51 1.98
C TRP A 204 -3.14 -13.58 0.95
N PRO A 205 -3.89 -14.70 0.89
CA PRO A 205 -4.90 -14.91 -0.14
C PRO A 205 -6.00 -13.83 -0.14
N GLU A 206 -6.32 -13.25 1.01
CA GLU A 206 -7.31 -12.17 1.14
C GLU A 206 -6.86 -10.90 0.41
N VAL A 207 -5.56 -10.60 0.43
CA VAL A 207 -4.98 -9.47 -0.31
C VAL A 207 -5.07 -9.73 -1.81
N ALA A 208 -4.69 -10.95 -2.24
CA ALA A 208 -4.75 -11.34 -3.65
C ALA A 208 -6.18 -11.33 -4.20
N GLU A 209 -7.16 -11.80 -3.42
CA GLU A 209 -8.57 -11.78 -3.80
C GLU A 209 -9.04 -10.35 -4.11
N VAL A 210 -8.76 -9.39 -3.22
CA VAL A 210 -9.18 -8.00 -3.41
C VAL A 210 -8.45 -7.36 -4.60
N VAL A 211 -7.14 -7.57 -4.74
CA VAL A 211 -6.37 -7.05 -5.88
C VAL A 211 -6.92 -7.57 -7.20
N LYS A 212 -7.20 -8.88 -7.29
CA LYS A 212 -7.79 -9.49 -8.50
C LYS A 212 -9.19 -8.96 -8.81
N LYS A 213 -10.04 -8.72 -7.81
CA LYS A 213 -11.36 -8.07 -8.01
C LYS A 213 -11.21 -6.69 -8.65
N ILE A 214 -10.27 -5.88 -8.16
CA ILE A 214 -9.99 -4.54 -8.69
C ILE A 214 -9.46 -4.64 -10.14
N LEU A 215 -8.49 -5.52 -10.40
CA LEU A 215 -7.91 -5.69 -11.72
C LEU A 215 -8.93 -6.22 -12.74
N ALA A 216 -9.78 -7.17 -12.36
CA ALA A 216 -10.83 -7.71 -13.21
C ALA A 216 -11.84 -6.62 -13.62
N ALA A 217 -12.35 -5.86 -12.63
CA ALA A 217 -13.29 -4.76 -12.89
C ALA A 217 -12.65 -3.67 -13.76
N TYR A 218 -11.36 -3.35 -13.53
CA TYR A 218 -10.63 -2.40 -14.36
C TYR A 218 -10.40 -2.91 -15.78
N LYS A 219 -10.07 -4.19 -15.96
CA LYS A 219 -9.87 -4.81 -17.28
C LYS A 219 -11.16 -4.82 -18.10
N GLU A 220 -12.31 -5.02 -17.45
CA GLU A 220 -13.63 -4.99 -18.10
C GLU A 220 -14.13 -3.57 -18.39
N GLY A 221 -13.96 -2.64 -17.44
CA GLY A 221 -14.58 -1.31 -17.51
C GLY A 221 -13.66 -0.17 -17.97
N GLY A 222 -12.35 -0.39 -17.96
CA GLY A 222 -11.34 0.59 -18.36
C GLY A 222 -11.28 0.78 -19.87
N ARG A 223 -11.08 2.01 -20.32
CA ARG A 223 -10.88 2.31 -21.74
C ARG A 223 -9.38 2.34 -22.06
N ASP A 224 -9.05 2.13 -23.33
CA ASP A 224 -7.68 2.25 -23.82
C ASP A 224 -7.00 3.49 -23.26
N TRP A 225 -5.80 3.25 -22.77
CA TRP A 225 -4.93 4.22 -22.12
C TRP A 225 -5.37 4.65 -20.73
N GLU A 226 -6.62 4.55 -20.28
CA GLU A 226 -6.98 4.99 -18.92
C GLU A 226 -6.11 4.30 -17.86
N ARG A 227 -5.71 5.05 -16.83
CA ARG A 227 -5.10 4.46 -15.62
C ARG A 227 -6.22 4.08 -14.65
N VAL A 228 -5.94 3.22 -13.66
CA VAL A 228 -6.94 2.84 -12.64
C VAL A 228 -7.62 4.06 -12.00
N GLY A 229 -6.84 5.09 -11.64
CA GLY A 229 -7.40 6.32 -11.09
C GLY A 229 -8.27 7.11 -12.06
N GLU A 230 -7.93 7.12 -13.35
CA GLU A 230 -8.70 7.85 -14.37
C GLU A 230 -9.99 7.12 -14.75
N TRP A 231 -9.94 5.79 -14.77
CA TRP A 231 -11.13 4.95 -14.88
C TRP A 231 -12.09 5.26 -13.73
N ILE A 232 -11.59 5.27 -12.48
CA ILE A 232 -12.38 5.61 -11.29
C ILE A 232 -12.94 7.03 -11.39
N ASP A 233 -12.13 8.02 -11.78
CA ASP A 233 -12.60 9.41 -11.94
C ASP A 233 -13.74 9.52 -12.97
N ARG A 234 -13.69 8.72 -14.05
CA ARG A 234 -14.75 8.69 -15.07
C ARG A 234 -16.03 8.02 -14.58
N ILE A 235 -15.94 6.87 -13.94
CA ILE A 235 -17.11 6.09 -13.51
C ILE A 235 -17.70 6.60 -12.17
N GLY A 236 -16.88 7.24 -11.36
CA GLY A 236 -17.18 7.66 -10.00
C GLY A 236 -17.00 6.54 -8.97
N TRP A 237 -16.66 6.91 -7.73
CA TRP A 237 -16.39 5.97 -6.64
C TRP A 237 -17.55 5.02 -6.35
N LYS A 238 -18.80 5.48 -6.45
CA LYS A 238 -19.97 4.61 -6.23
C LYS A 238 -19.97 3.41 -7.19
N ALA A 239 -19.83 3.67 -8.49
CA ALA A 239 -19.79 2.63 -9.52
C ALA A 239 -18.56 1.72 -9.33
N PHE A 240 -17.43 2.25 -8.89
CA PHE A 240 -16.26 1.44 -8.56
C PHE A 240 -16.57 0.41 -7.45
N PHE A 241 -17.19 0.84 -6.34
CA PHE A 241 -17.56 -0.08 -5.25
C PHE A 241 -18.63 -1.10 -5.68
N GLU A 242 -19.58 -0.70 -6.53
CA GLU A 242 -20.59 -1.62 -7.10
C GLU A 242 -19.95 -2.67 -8.02
N GLN A 243 -19.05 -2.26 -8.93
CA GLN A 243 -18.40 -3.16 -9.89
C GLN A 243 -17.39 -4.10 -9.23
N THR A 244 -16.71 -3.64 -8.17
CA THR A 244 -15.72 -4.46 -7.45
C THR A 244 -16.35 -5.30 -6.34
N GLY A 245 -17.59 -4.99 -5.93
CA GLY A 245 -18.26 -5.62 -4.79
C GLY A 245 -17.57 -5.36 -3.45
N LEU A 246 -16.68 -4.38 -3.37
CA LEU A 246 -15.99 -4.03 -2.13
C LEU A 246 -16.93 -3.24 -1.20
N PRO A 247 -16.90 -3.48 0.12
CA PRO A 247 -17.70 -2.70 1.05
C PRO A 247 -17.11 -1.29 1.18
N PHE A 248 -17.96 -0.28 1.11
CA PHE A 248 -17.62 1.08 1.51
C PHE A 248 -18.02 1.30 2.97
N ASP A 249 -17.12 1.87 3.77
CA ASP A 249 -17.42 2.21 5.17
C ASP A 249 -16.85 3.56 5.61
N LYS A 250 -17.13 3.91 6.86
CA LYS A 250 -16.76 5.20 7.45
C LYS A 250 -15.25 5.45 7.50
N PHE A 251 -14.40 4.42 7.47
CA PHE A 251 -12.94 4.58 7.56
C PHE A 251 -12.34 5.03 6.22
N MET A 252 -13.10 4.94 5.13
CA MET A 252 -12.73 5.45 3.82
C MET A 252 -13.07 6.94 3.63
N ILE A 253 -13.75 7.55 4.60
CA ILE A 253 -14.04 8.99 4.62
C ILE A 253 -12.91 9.69 5.37
N ASP A 254 -12.21 10.59 4.66
CA ASP A 254 -11.12 11.36 5.26
C ASP A 254 -11.63 12.19 6.45
N ASN A 255 -10.91 12.12 7.57
CA ASN A 255 -11.16 12.91 8.77
C ASN A 255 -9.91 13.66 9.24
N TYR A 256 -8.85 13.65 8.44
CA TYR A 256 -7.61 14.33 8.74
C TYR A 256 -7.69 15.82 8.38
N ARG A 257 -6.64 16.56 8.73
CA ARG A 257 -6.56 18.00 8.45
C ARG A 257 -6.77 18.25 6.96
N HIS A 258 -7.69 19.16 6.62
CA HIS A 258 -8.13 19.50 5.26
C HIS A 258 -9.05 18.49 4.56
N ALA A 259 -9.59 17.47 5.27
CA ALA A 259 -10.48 16.44 4.72
C ALA A 259 -11.66 16.95 3.88
N ARG A 260 -12.17 18.17 4.15
CA ARG A 260 -13.28 18.78 3.40
C ARG A 260 -13.02 18.83 1.88
N SER A 261 -11.75 18.92 1.44
CA SER A 261 -11.41 18.92 0.02
C SER A 261 -11.60 17.56 -0.68
N SER A 262 -11.72 16.48 0.09
CA SER A 262 -12.01 15.13 -0.42
C SER A 262 -13.51 14.84 -0.55
N PHE A 263 -14.36 15.64 0.11
CA PHE A 263 -15.80 15.41 0.12
C PHE A 263 -16.45 15.86 -1.18
N ASN A 264 -17.52 15.18 -1.56
CA ASN A 264 -18.35 15.66 -2.65
C ASN A 264 -19.08 16.95 -2.23
N GLN A 265 -18.65 18.08 -2.80
CA GLN A 265 -19.26 19.40 -2.59
C GLN A 265 -20.22 19.76 -3.74
N SER A 266 -20.75 18.76 -4.43
CA SER A 266 -21.63 18.91 -5.59
C SER A 266 -22.87 18.03 -5.48
N THR A 267 -23.96 18.47 -6.11
CA THR A 267 -25.17 17.67 -6.31
C THR A 267 -25.03 16.64 -7.43
N HIS A 268 -23.91 16.60 -8.14
CA HIS A 268 -23.60 15.58 -9.15
C HIS A 268 -23.32 14.23 -8.47
N ILE A 269 -24.38 13.52 -8.07
CA ILE A 269 -24.35 12.15 -7.58
C ILE A 269 -25.00 11.21 -8.62
N ARG A 270 -24.45 10.01 -8.77
CA ARG A 270 -25.01 8.95 -9.62
C ARG A 270 -25.83 8.00 -8.74
N PHE A 271 -27.08 7.74 -9.11
CA PHE A 271 -27.99 6.83 -8.42
C PHE A 271 -27.96 5.43 -9.02
#